data_AF-A0A2E4YVZ0-F1
#
_entry.id   AF-A0A2E4YVZ0-F1
#
_cell.length_a   1.000
_cell.length_b   1.000
_cell.length_c   1.000
_cell.angle_alpha   90.00
_cell.angle_beta   90.00
_cell.angle_gamma   90.00
#
_symmetry.space_group_name_H-M   'P 1'
#
loop_
_entity.id
_entity.type
_entity.pdbx_description
1 polymer ?
#
loop_
_entity_poly.entity_id
_entity_poly.type
_entity_poly.pdbx_seq_one_letter_code
_entity_poly.pdbx_strand_id
1 'polypeptide(L)'
;MKNINEKKIRKGGLVKLNAHGVAHADRLTHGGKYEPAIWGKSKFTEADHRAYREEIQKQIAEAKAAGECAMHITMRDDGESRLPPTSVNVHIYPDRAYQVLRARCVGSWNYRRHPGQCLVLDLQTGREVYVPRNYVEAV
;
A
#
# COMPACT_ATOMS: atom_id res chain seq x y z
N MET A 1 -34.06 -10.57 -13.92
CA MET A 1 -33.70 -11.65 -12.98
C MET A 1 -32.50 -11.20 -12.15
N LYS A 2 -32.63 -11.03 -10.83
CA LYS A 2 -31.48 -10.76 -9.96
C LYS A 2 -30.73 -12.08 -9.77
N ASN A 3 -29.48 -12.17 -10.20
CA ASN A 3 -28.62 -13.32 -9.90
C ASN A 3 -28.54 -13.50 -8.38
N ILE A 4 -29.11 -14.60 -7.88
CA ILE A 4 -29.18 -14.94 -6.45
C ILE A 4 -27.77 -15.26 -5.87
N ASN A 5 -26.76 -15.40 -6.74
CA ASN A 5 -25.38 -15.78 -6.39
C ASN A 5 -24.32 -14.67 -6.53
N GLU A 6 -24.69 -13.40 -6.67
CA GLU A 6 -23.68 -12.34 -6.66
C GLU A 6 -23.07 -12.19 -5.25
N LYS A 7 -21.90 -12.78 -5.03
CA LYS A 7 -21.15 -12.67 -3.78
C LYS A 7 -20.79 -11.20 -3.56
N LYS A 8 -21.40 -10.58 -2.55
CA LYS A 8 -21.18 -9.16 -2.24
C LYS A 8 -20.05 -8.99 -1.25
N ILE A 9 -19.17 -8.03 -1.52
CA ILE A 9 -18.15 -7.58 -0.58
C ILE A 9 -18.85 -7.03 0.68
N ARG A 10 -18.64 -7.69 1.82
CA ARG A 10 -19.21 -7.35 3.13
C ARG A 10 -18.14 -7.37 4.20
N LYS A 11 -18.29 -6.56 5.24
CA LYS A 11 -17.40 -6.56 6.41
C LYS A 11 -17.33 -7.96 7.02
N GLY A 12 -16.14 -8.40 7.39
CA GLY A 12 -15.85 -9.74 7.91
C GLY A 12 -15.81 -10.84 6.84
N GLY A 13 -16.25 -10.56 5.61
CA GLY A 13 -16.10 -11.50 4.49
C GLY A 13 -14.67 -11.55 3.96
N LEU A 14 -14.39 -12.53 3.13
CA LEU A 14 -13.11 -12.64 2.42
C LEU A 14 -13.23 -12.06 1.01
N VAL A 15 -12.16 -11.44 0.55
CA VAL A 15 -11.99 -10.98 -0.82
C VAL A 15 -10.66 -11.46 -1.39
N LYS A 16 -10.61 -11.59 -2.70
CA LYS A 16 -9.38 -11.82 -3.47
C LYS A 16 -9.33 -10.84 -4.64
N LEU A 17 -8.20 -10.77 -5.34
CA LEU A 17 -8.14 -10.01 -6.59
C LEU A 17 -9.09 -10.61 -7.63
N ASN A 18 -9.85 -9.76 -8.30
CA ASN A 18 -10.65 -10.16 -9.45
C ASN A 18 -9.80 -10.18 -10.73
N ALA A 19 -10.37 -10.63 -11.84
CA ALA A 19 -9.65 -10.72 -13.12
C ALA A 19 -8.98 -9.39 -13.55
N HIS A 20 -9.61 -8.25 -13.28
CA HIS A 20 -9.04 -6.94 -13.58
C HIS A 20 -7.84 -6.61 -12.67
N GLY A 21 -7.93 -6.93 -11.37
CA GLY A 21 -6.84 -6.78 -10.42
C GLY A 21 -5.65 -7.66 -10.77
N VAL A 22 -5.89 -8.92 -11.18
CA VAL A 22 -4.85 -9.86 -11.61
C VAL A 22 -4.17 -9.37 -12.89
N ALA A 23 -4.93 -9.00 -13.93
CA ALA A 23 -4.35 -8.45 -15.16
C ALA A 23 -3.56 -7.14 -14.91
N HIS A 24 -3.93 -6.37 -13.89
CA HIS A 24 -3.14 -5.21 -13.47
C HIS A 24 -1.85 -5.61 -12.75
N ALA A 25 -1.91 -6.59 -11.84
CA ALA A 25 -0.75 -7.16 -11.17
C ALA A 25 0.27 -7.72 -12.18
N ASP A 26 -0.20 -8.46 -13.18
CA ASP A 26 0.65 -9.06 -14.21
C ASP A 26 1.40 -7.99 -15.02
N ARG A 27 0.73 -6.88 -15.37
CA ARG A 27 1.39 -5.76 -16.06
C ARG A 27 2.50 -5.10 -15.22
N LEU A 28 2.40 -5.15 -13.90
CA LEU A 28 3.40 -4.57 -12.99
C LEU A 28 4.64 -5.46 -12.79
N THR A 29 4.62 -6.71 -13.26
CA THR A 29 5.74 -7.66 -13.09
C THR A 29 7.02 -7.29 -13.85
N HIS A 30 6.99 -6.26 -14.70
CA HIS A 30 8.12 -5.81 -15.54
C HIS A 30 8.81 -6.98 -16.27
N GLY A 31 8.03 -7.80 -16.98
CA GLY A 31 8.55 -8.94 -17.73
C GLY A 31 8.95 -10.14 -16.87
N GLY A 32 8.26 -10.37 -15.75
CA GLY A 32 8.51 -11.49 -14.83
C GLY A 32 9.66 -11.26 -13.84
N LYS A 33 10.20 -10.04 -13.76
CA LYS A 33 11.24 -9.69 -12.77
C LYS A 33 10.71 -9.67 -11.34
N TYR A 34 9.41 -9.39 -11.17
CA TYR A 34 8.75 -9.33 -9.88
C TYR A 34 7.53 -10.25 -9.86
N GLU A 35 7.19 -10.74 -8.66
CA GLU A 35 5.93 -11.47 -8.45
C GLU A 35 4.73 -10.59 -8.82
N PRO A 36 3.69 -11.15 -9.45
CA PRO A 36 2.46 -10.40 -9.74
C PRO A 36 1.81 -9.90 -8.45
N ALA A 37 1.78 -8.58 -8.28
CA ALA A 37 1.05 -7.94 -7.20
C ALA A 37 0.55 -6.56 -7.63
N ILE A 38 -0.57 -6.13 -7.05
CA ILE A 38 -0.94 -4.71 -7.06
C ILE A 38 -0.41 -4.03 -5.80
N TRP A 39 -0.25 -2.71 -5.88
CA TRP A 39 0.14 -1.90 -4.75
C TRP A 39 -1.08 -1.40 -3.99
N GLY A 40 -1.25 -1.90 -2.76
CA GLY A 40 -2.14 -1.32 -1.77
C GLY A 40 -1.41 -0.29 -0.91
N LYS A 41 -2.18 0.48 -0.13
CA LYS A 41 -1.66 1.48 0.82
C LYS A 41 -1.98 1.05 2.24
N SER A 42 -0.98 0.90 3.09
CA SER A 42 -1.18 0.73 4.53
C SER A 42 -0.94 2.05 5.24
N LYS A 43 -1.64 2.26 6.36
CA LYS A 43 -1.29 3.36 7.27
C LYS A 43 0.15 3.19 7.73
N PHE A 44 0.80 4.33 7.91
CA PHE A 44 2.16 4.38 8.43
C PHE A 44 2.13 4.05 9.93
N THR A 45 2.75 2.94 10.30
CA THR A 45 2.79 2.47 11.70
C THR A 45 3.97 3.09 12.45
N GLU A 46 3.99 2.96 13.77
CA GLU A 46 5.13 3.37 14.58
C GLU A 46 6.41 2.58 14.24
N ALA A 47 6.26 1.30 13.90
CA ALA A 47 7.38 0.48 13.41
C ALA A 47 7.93 1.01 12.08
N ASP A 48 7.06 1.41 11.14
CA ASP A 48 7.47 2.05 9.89
C ASP A 48 8.16 3.39 10.16
N HIS A 49 7.69 4.15 11.16
CA HIS A 49 8.30 5.40 11.58
C HIS A 49 9.71 5.22 12.14
N ARG A 50 9.91 4.20 12.98
CA ARG A 50 11.23 3.89 13.52
C ARG A 50 12.19 3.48 12.40
N ALA A 51 11.78 2.55 11.54
CA ALA A 51 12.59 2.09 10.41
C ALA A 51 12.96 3.24 9.46
N TYR A 52 12.00 4.14 9.16
CA TYR A 52 12.26 5.33 8.35
C TYR A 52 13.28 6.26 8.98
N ARG A 53 13.17 6.53 10.29
CA ARG A 53 14.15 7.38 11.00
C ARG A 53 15.54 6.76 11.00
N GLU A 54 15.64 5.47 11.27
CA GLU A 54 16.91 4.74 11.27
C GLU A 54 17.59 4.81 9.90
N GLU A 55 16.83 4.58 8.83
CA GLU A 55 17.32 4.66 7.44
C GLU A 55 17.79 6.08 7.08
N ILE A 56 17.02 7.12 7.43
CA ILE A 56 17.41 8.51 7.19
C ILE A 56 18.69 8.86 7.97
N GLN A 57 18.81 8.45 9.24
CA GLN A 57 20.02 8.71 10.02
C GLN A 57 21.23 8.01 9.44
N LYS A 58 21.06 6.77 8.94
CA LYS A 58 22.11 6.04 8.25
C LYS A 58 22.57 6.78 6.99
N GLN A 59 21.66 7.22 6.14
CA GLN A 59 21.99 7.99 4.93
C GLN A 59 22.72 9.29 5.25
N ILE A 60 22.29 10.00 6.30
CA ILE A 60 22.97 11.22 6.77
C ILE A 60 24.39 10.91 7.24
N ALA A 61 24.58 9.82 7.98
CA ALA A 61 25.89 9.40 8.45
C ALA A 61 26.83 9.02 7.29
N GLU A 62 26.32 8.28 6.30
CA GLU A 62 27.07 7.91 5.10
C GLU A 62 27.49 9.14 4.28
N ALA A 63 26.57 10.07 4.03
CA ALA A 63 26.88 11.32 3.32
C ALA A 63 27.94 12.15 4.06
N LYS A 64 27.81 12.29 5.39
CA LYS A 64 28.81 13.00 6.21
C LYS A 64 30.17 12.30 6.18
N ALA A 65 30.19 10.97 6.23
CA ALA A 65 31.44 10.20 6.14
C ALA A 65 32.11 10.35 4.78
N ALA A 66 31.33 10.52 3.70
CA ALA A 66 31.84 10.85 2.36
C ALA A 66 32.28 12.31 2.20
N GLY A 67 32.10 13.16 3.22
CA GLY A 67 32.40 14.61 3.16
C GLY A 67 31.34 15.43 2.43
N GLU A 68 30.15 14.87 2.20
CA GLU A 68 29.05 15.51 1.47
C GLU A 68 28.09 16.26 2.40
N CYS A 69 27.37 17.24 1.82
CA CYS A 69 26.28 17.92 2.52
C CYS A 69 25.02 17.06 2.52
N ALA A 70 24.55 16.65 3.70
CA ALA A 70 23.36 15.79 3.85
C ALA A 70 22.01 16.50 3.63
N MET A 71 22.00 17.80 3.27
CA MET A 71 20.75 18.56 3.10
C MET A 71 19.86 17.99 2.00
N HIS A 72 20.43 17.36 0.98
CA HIS A 72 19.67 16.70 -0.09
C HIS A 72 18.81 15.50 0.40
N ILE A 73 19.14 14.95 1.58
CA ILE A 73 18.41 13.85 2.22
C ILE A 73 17.22 14.37 3.02
N THR A 74 17.38 15.49 3.73
CA THR A 74 16.38 16.02 4.67
C THR A 74 15.55 17.17 4.12
N MET A 75 16.03 17.85 3.08
CA MET A 75 15.39 18.99 2.45
C MET A 75 14.96 18.67 1.02
N ARG A 76 13.93 19.37 0.57
CA ARG A 76 13.51 19.45 -0.82
C ARG A 76 14.34 20.51 -1.54
N ASP A 77 14.30 20.50 -2.87
CA ASP A 77 15.10 21.42 -3.70
C ASP A 77 14.67 22.89 -3.54
N ASP A 78 13.48 23.14 -3.00
CA ASP A 78 12.95 24.46 -2.62
C ASP A 78 13.38 24.92 -1.21
N GLY A 79 14.22 24.15 -0.52
CA GLY A 79 14.73 24.46 0.82
C GLY A 79 13.78 24.07 1.97
N GLU A 80 12.61 23.52 1.66
CA GLU A 80 11.65 23.06 2.67
C GLU A 80 12.04 21.69 3.25
N SER A 81 11.70 21.47 4.51
CA SER A 81 11.90 20.16 5.15
C SER A 81 11.06 19.08 4.47
N ARG A 82 11.66 17.91 4.21
CA ARG A 82 10.93 16.76 3.70
C ARG A 82 9.98 16.24 4.77
N LEU A 83 8.70 16.22 4.44
CA LEU A 83 7.68 15.67 5.32
C LEU A 83 7.80 14.14 5.41
N PRO A 84 7.56 13.55 6.59
CA PRO A 84 7.57 12.11 6.72
C PRO A 84 6.45 11.48 5.89
N PRO A 85 6.65 10.25 5.39
CA PRO A 85 5.61 9.51 4.68
C PRO A 85 4.39 9.28 5.58
N THR A 86 3.21 9.33 4.98
CA THR A 86 1.92 9.12 5.67
C THR A 86 1.32 7.73 5.41
N SER A 87 1.95 6.95 4.53
CA SER A 87 1.55 5.60 4.18
C SER A 87 2.74 4.81 3.65
N VAL A 88 2.63 3.49 3.70
CA VAL A 88 3.55 2.57 3.02
C VAL A 88 2.83 1.81 1.93
N ASN A 89 3.60 1.43 0.92
CA ASN A 89 3.17 0.53 -0.14
C ASN A 89 3.21 -0.92 0.37
N VAL A 90 2.14 -1.67 0.14
CA VAL A 90 2.05 -3.09 0.49
C VAL A 90 1.58 -3.88 -0.73
N HIS A 91 2.24 -4.99 -1.01
CA HIS A 91 1.83 -5.88 -2.10
C HIS A 91 0.55 -6.63 -1.75
N ILE A 92 -0.37 -6.68 -2.72
CA ILE A 92 -1.58 -7.50 -2.68
C ILE A 92 -1.47 -8.51 -3.83
N TYR A 93 -1.47 -9.78 -3.47
CA TYR A 93 -1.16 -10.90 -4.36
C TYR A 93 -2.44 -11.57 -4.90
N PRO A 94 -2.45 -12.02 -6.16
CA PRO A 94 -3.58 -12.73 -6.78
C PRO A 94 -4.04 -14.00 -6.08
N ASP A 95 -3.11 -14.75 -5.50
CA ASP A 95 -3.29 -16.07 -4.91
C ASP A 95 -3.71 -16.03 -3.43
N ARG A 96 -3.92 -14.84 -2.87
CA ARG A 96 -4.25 -14.64 -1.45
C ARG A 96 -5.68 -14.13 -1.25
N ALA A 97 -6.27 -14.59 -0.16
CA ALA A 97 -7.52 -14.05 0.37
C ALA A 97 -7.24 -13.07 1.51
N TYR A 98 -8.01 -12.00 1.55
CA TYR A 98 -7.90 -10.91 2.51
C TYR A 98 -9.23 -10.72 3.23
N GLN A 99 -9.21 -10.44 4.52
CA GLN A 99 -10.45 -10.19 5.27
C GLN A 99 -10.89 -8.74 5.10
N VAL A 100 -12.16 -8.51 4.78
CA VAL A 100 -12.70 -7.16 4.61
C VAL A 100 -12.96 -6.51 5.96
N LEU A 101 -12.23 -5.44 6.28
CA LEU A 101 -12.50 -4.61 7.45
C LEU A 101 -13.55 -3.55 7.15
N ARG A 102 -13.49 -2.94 5.96
CA ARG A 102 -14.48 -1.96 5.47
C ARG A 102 -14.70 -2.14 3.97
N ALA A 103 -15.92 -2.54 3.59
CA ALA A 103 -16.28 -2.81 2.18
C ALA A 103 -16.28 -1.56 1.27
N ARG A 104 -16.47 -0.38 1.85
CA ARG A 104 -16.40 0.92 1.18
C ARG A 104 -15.79 1.94 2.13
N CYS A 105 -14.75 2.63 1.70
CA CYS A 105 -14.13 3.71 2.47
C CYS A 105 -13.42 4.71 1.55
N VAL A 106 -13.03 5.83 2.15
CA VAL A 106 -12.13 6.81 1.55
C VAL A 106 -10.80 6.66 2.28
N GLY A 107 -9.74 6.35 1.53
CA GLY A 107 -8.39 6.35 2.05
C GLY A 107 -7.85 7.78 2.16
N SER A 108 -6.89 7.99 3.05
CA SER A 108 -6.18 9.28 3.17
C SER A 108 -4.69 9.01 3.26
N TRP A 109 -3.95 9.39 2.23
CA TRP A 109 -2.49 9.28 2.17
C TRP A 109 -1.93 10.35 1.24
N ASN A 110 -0.66 10.70 1.48
CA ASN A 110 0.04 11.81 0.80
C ASN A 110 -0.77 13.12 0.87
N TYR A 111 -1.42 13.36 2.01
CA TYR A 111 -2.25 14.55 2.27
C TYR A 111 -3.43 14.71 1.29
N ARG A 112 -3.86 13.61 0.65
CA ARG A 112 -4.98 13.59 -0.30
C ARG A 112 -5.98 12.51 0.08
N ARG A 113 -7.25 12.74 -0.27
CA ARG A 113 -8.34 11.77 -0.12
C ARG A 113 -8.45 10.92 -1.37
N HIS A 114 -8.61 9.61 -1.19
CA HIS A 114 -8.71 8.63 -2.26
C HIS A 114 -10.03 7.86 -2.09
N PRO A 115 -11.09 8.21 -2.84
CA PRO A 115 -12.36 7.51 -2.78
C PRO A 115 -12.28 6.14 -3.47
N GLY A 116 -13.36 5.35 -3.35
CA GLY A 116 -13.49 4.07 -4.05
C GLY A 116 -12.65 2.93 -3.47
N GLN A 117 -12.21 3.05 -2.21
CA GLN A 117 -11.34 2.07 -1.58
C GLN A 117 -12.13 1.03 -0.76
N CYS A 118 -11.51 -0.13 -0.58
CA CYS A 118 -11.84 -1.17 0.38
C CYS A 118 -10.69 -1.27 1.38
N LEU A 119 -10.99 -1.37 2.67
CA LEU A 119 -9.97 -1.66 3.69
C LEU A 119 -10.00 -3.16 3.97
N VAL A 120 -8.87 -3.82 3.73
CA VAL A 120 -8.70 -5.25 3.96
C VAL A 120 -7.59 -5.52 4.97
N LEU A 121 -7.65 -6.65 5.64
CA LEU A 121 -6.61 -7.19 6.50
C LEU A 121 -5.90 -8.31 5.74
N ASP A 122 -4.59 -8.18 5.60
CA ASP A 122 -3.74 -9.29 5.20
C ASP A 122 -3.57 -10.24 6.41
N LEU A 123 -4.06 -11.46 6.26
CA LEU A 123 -4.07 -12.46 7.32
C LEU A 123 -2.66 -13.01 7.63
N GLN A 124 -1.70 -12.88 6.71
CA GLN A 124 -0.33 -13.34 6.93
C GLN A 124 0.51 -12.30 7.65
N THR A 125 0.40 -11.03 7.24
CA THR A 125 1.22 -9.94 7.80
C THR A 125 0.53 -9.18 8.93
N GLY A 126 -0.78 -9.34 9.09
CA GLY A 126 -1.60 -8.58 10.03
C GLY A 126 -1.78 -7.11 9.64
N ARG A 127 -1.35 -6.69 8.44
CA ARG A 127 -1.44 -5.29 8.00
C ARG A 127 -2.82 -4.95 7.46
N GLU A 128 -3.31 -3.76 7.83
CA GLU A 128 -4.48 -3.15 7.20
C GLU A 128 -4.07 -2.44 5.91
N VAL A 129 -4.71 -2.78 4.80
CA VAL A 129 -4.36 -2.27 3.48
C VAL A 129 -5.60 -1.72 2.78
N TYR A 130 -5.50 -0.48 2.32
CA TYR A 130 -6.44 0.14 1.39
C TYR A 130 -6.16 -0.37 -0.02
N VAL A 131 -7.20 -0.91 -0.66
CA VAL A 131 -7.15 -1.46 -2.01
C VAL A 131 -8.32 -0.89 -2.82
N PRO A 132 -8.12 -0.55 -4.11
CA PRO A 132 -9.22 -0.15 -4.98
C PRO A 132 -10.31 -1.21 -5.02
N ARG A 133 -11.55 -0.82 -4.68
CA ARG A 133 -12.67 -1.77 -4.56
C ARG A 133 -12.98 -2.47 -5.89
N ASN A 134 -12.69 -1.83 -7.02
CA ASN A 134 -12.88 -2.38 -8.35
C ASN A 134 -11.87 -3.49 -8.71
N TYR A 135 -10.83 -3.72 -7.90
CA TYR A 135 -9.82 -4.76 -8.14
C TYR A 135 -10.05 -6.02 -7.31
N VAL A 136 -11.07 -6.03 -6.45
CA VAL A 136 -11.37 -7.14 -5.55
C VAL A 136 -12.78 -7.68 -5.77
N GLU A 137 -12.94 -8.97 -5.52
CA GLU A 137 -14.23 -9.66 -5.52
C GLU A 137 -14.39 -10.48 -4.25
N ALA A 138 -15.63 -10.72 -3.84
CA ALA A 138 -15.91 -11.56 -2.68
C ALA A 138 -15.69 -13.04 -3.02
N VAL A 139 -15.05 -13.75 -2.10
CA VAL A 139 -14.78 -15.19 -2.20
C VAL A 139 -15.99 -16.01 -1.79
#